data_AF-A0A6J4JSP5-F1
#
_entry.id   AF-A0A6J4JSP5-F1
#
_cell.length_a   1.000
_cell.length_b   1.000
_cell.length_c   1.000
_cell.angle_alpha   90.00
_cell.angle_beta   90.00
_cell.angle_gamma   90.00
#
_symmetry.space_group_name_H-M   'P 1'
#
loop_
_entity.id
_entity.type
_entity.pdbx_description
1 polymer ?
#
loop_
_entity_poly.entity_id
_entity_poly.type
_entity_poly.pdbx_seq_one_letter_code
_entity_poly.pdbx_strand_id
1 'polypeptide(L)' 'RRGFSSDKINEIQEIYRHVYMKGLNNADALDLIVTEMPATKERDEVLHFIRSSERGIMRGSLE' A
#
# COMPACT_ATOMS: atom_id res chain seq x y z
N ARG A 1 -17.34 12.21 3.64
CA ARG A 1 -16.49 11.53 4.65
C ARG A 1 -17.17 10.21 5.00
N ARG A 2 -16.49 9.06 4.88
CA ARG A 2 -17.09 7.73 5.17
C ARG A 2 -16.91 7.27 6.62
N GLY A 3 -16.46 8.15 7.53
CA GLY A 3 -16.33 7.85 8.96
C GLY A 3 -15.03 7.13 9.37
N PHE A 4 -13.99 7.11 8.54
CA PHE A 4 -12.70 6.52 8.91
C PHE A 4 -12.02 7.31 10.04
N SER A 5 -11.43 6.58 11.01
CA SER A 5 -10.61 7.17 12.07
C SER A 5 -9.29 7.70 11.52
N SER A 6 -8.68 8.64 12.24
CA SER A 6 -7.37 9.20 11.88
C SER A 6 -6.29 8.12 11.79
N ASP A 7 -6.27 7.19 12.75
CA ASP A 7 -5.36 6.03 12.72
C ASP A 7 -5.52 5.21 11.44
N LYS A 8 -6.76 4.95 11.02
CA LYS A 8 -7.00 4.18 9.82
C LYS A 8 -6.56 4.91 8.55
N ILE A 9 -6.78 6.23 8.52
CA ILE A 9 -6.30 7.07 7.41
C ILE A 9 -4.77 7.05 7.36
N ASN A 10 -4.09 7.17 8.51
CA ASN A 10 -2.64 7.13 8.59
C ASN A 10 -2.07 5.78 8.16
N GLU A 11 -2.69 4.67 8.58
CA GLU A 11 -2.33 3.32 8.17
C GLU A 11 -2.38 3.17 6.65
N ILE A 12 -3.49 3.58 6.01
CA ILE A 12 -3.64 3.52 4.55
C ILE A 12 -2.59 4.39 3.85
N GLN A 13 -2.34 5.60 4.35
CA GLN A 13 -1.31 6.47 3.79
C GLN A 13 0.09 5.87 3.89
N GLU A 14 0.40 5.21 5.00
CA GLU A 14 1.69 4.57 5.20
C GLU A 14 1.93 3.45 4.19
N ILE A 15 0.95 2.58 3.96
CA ILE A 15 0.99 1.54 2.92
C ILE A 15 1.37 2.17 1.56
N TYR A 16 0.70 3.26 1.17
CA TYR A 16 0.99 3.93 -0.09
C TYR A 16 2.36 4.63 -0.11
N ARG A 17 2.89 5.11 1.02
CA ARG A 17 4.28 5.61 1.10
C ARG A 17 5.27 4.48 0.83
N HIS A 18 5.03 3.27 1.35
CA HIS A 18 5.89 2.12 1.09
C HIS A 18 5.90 1.73 -0.39
N VAL A 19 4.73 1.75 -1.05
CA VAL A 19 4.61 1.36 -2.47
C VAL A 19 5.18 2.41 -3.41
N TYR A 20 4.96 3.70 -3.17
CA TYR A 20 5.28 4.76 -4.15
C TYR A 20 6.50 5.60 -3.81
N MET A 21 6.86 5.78 -2.52
CA MET A 21 7.89 6.75 -2.12
C MET A 21 9.22 6.13 -1.70
N LYS A 22 9.25 4.85 -1.28
CA LYS A 22 10.50 4.20 -0.82
C LYS A 22 11.44 3.77 -1.95
N GLY A 23 11.07 3.96 -3.22
CA GLY A 23 11.90 3.59 -4.37
C GLY A 23 12.04 2.07 -4.57
N LEU A 24 11.29 1.26 -3.81
CA LEU A 24 11.28 -0.19 -3.93
C LEU A 24 10.47 -0.64 -5.15
N ASN A 25 10.75 -1.85 -5.63
CA ASN A 25 9.85 -2.53 -6.53
C ASN A 25 8.61 -3.03 -5.76
N ASN A 26 7.57 -3.45 -6.48
CA ASN A 26 6.32 -3.84 -5.85
C ASN A 26 6.49 -5.04 -4.90
N ALA A 27 7.31 -6.04 -5.24
CA ALA A 27 7.49 -7.22 -4.40
C ALA A 27 8.13 -6.86 -3.05
N ASP A 28 9.23 -6.11 -3.07
CA ASP A 28 9.94 -5.69 -1.86
C ASP A 28 9.10 -4.73 -1.01
N ALA A 29 8.36 -3.81 -1.65
CA ALA A 29 7.45 -2.93 -0.93
C ALA A 29 6.35 -3.72 -0.20
N LEU A 30 5.76 -4.72 -0.85
CA LEU A 30 4.72 -5.56 -0.25
C LEU A 30 5.28 -6.40 0.91
N ASP A 31 6.49 -6.95 0.79
CA ASP A 31 7.15 -7.71 1.86
C ASP A 31 7.44 -6.84 3.09
N LEU A 32 7.96 -5.63 2.85
CA LEU A 32 8.23 -4.65 3.89
C LEU A 32 6.94 -4.25 4.63
N ILE A 33 5.83 -4.05 3.92
CA ILE A 33 4.52 -3.74 4.53
C ILE A 33 4.04 -4.89 5.42
N VAL A 34 4.21 -6.15 5.00
CA VAL A 34 3.81 -7.31 5.82
C VAL A 34 4.67 -7.42 7.08
N THR A 35 5.95 -7.04 7.00
CA THR A 35 6.91 -7.14 8.10
C THR A 35 6.79 -5.97 9.09
N GLU A 36 6.65 -4.73 8.61
CA GLU A 36 6.64 -3.53 9.45
C GLU A 36 5.24 -3.15 9.95
N MET A 37 4.16 -3.55 9.25
CA MET A 37 2.80 -3.15 9.58
C MET A 37 1.93 -4.32 10.07
N PRO A 38 1.09 -4.11 11.10
CA PRO A 38 0.20 -5.14 11.62
C PRO A 38 -0.84 -5.58 10.59
N ALA A 39 -1.37 -6.79 10.77
CA ALA A 39 -2.43 -7.30 9.91
C ALA A 39 -3.75 -6.60 10.13
N THR A 40 -4.22 -5.92 9.09
CA THR A 40 -5.51 -5.22 9.08
C THR A 40 -6.25 -5.52 7.79
N LYS A 41 -7.58 -5.36 7.83
CA LYS A 41 -8.43 -5.59 6.67
C LYS A 41 -8.02 -4.70 5.50
N GLU A 42 -7.78 -3.42 5.76
CA GLU A 42 -7.43 -2.43 4.76
C GLU A 42 -6.04 -2.68 4.16
N ARG A 43 -5.07 -3.13 4.96
CA ARG A 43 -3.77 -3.58 4.47
C ARG A 43 -3.93 -4.74 3.51
N ASP A 44 -4.60 -5.81 3.94
CA ASP A 44 -4.79 -7.00 3.12
C ASP A 44 -5.55 -6.71 1.82
N GLU A 45 -6.55 -5.83 1.85
CA GLU A 45 -7.27 -5.38 0.64
C GLU A 45 -6.32 -4.68 -0.36
N VAL A 46 -5.45 -3.78 0.12
CA VAL A 46 -4.47 -3.10 -0.75
C VAL A 46 -3.42 -4.06 -1.29
N LEU A 47 -2.88 -4.95 -0.43
CA LEU A 47 -1.90 -5.96 -0.86
C LEU A 47 -2.52 -6.89 -1.91
N HIS A 48 -3.76 -7.34 -1.70
CA HIS A 48 -4.49 -8.19 -2.63
C HIS A 48 -4.72 -7.48 -3.96
N PHE A 49 -5.17 -6.22 -3.94
CA PHE A 49 -5.36 -5.42 -5.15
C PHE A 49 -4.06 -5.30 -5.97
N ILE A 50 -2.94 -4.97 -5.33
CA ILE A 50 -1.66 -4.82 -6.01
C ILE A 50 -1.20 -6.15 -6.62
N ARG A 51 -1.33 -7.26 -5.88
CA ARG A 51 -0.94 -8.61 -6.34
C ARG A 51 -1.85 -9.16 -7.43
N SER A 52 -3.14 -8.84 -7.38
CA SER A 52 -4.15 -9.29 -8.35
C SER A 52 -4.17 -8.46 -9.62
N SER A 53 -3.46 -7.33 -9.68
CA SER A 53 -3.53 -6.45 -10.85
C SER A 53 -2.73 -7.03 -12.03
N GLU A 54 -3.45 -7.58 -13.02
CA GLU A 54 -2.85 -8.13 -14.25
C GLU A 54 -2.05 -7.10 -15.06
N ARG A 55 -2.45 -5.83 -15.00
CA ARG A 55 -1.78 -4.71 -15.71
C ARG A 55 -0.78 -3.96 -14.82
N GLY A 56 -0.60 -4.41 -13.58
CA GLY A 56 0.15 -3.67 -12.56
C GLY A 56 -0.61 -2.46 -12.02
N ILE A 57 0.07 -1.67 -11.19
CA ILE A 57 -0.50 -0.47 -10.57
C ILE A 57 0.04 0.79 -11.24
N MET A 58 -0.78 1.84 -11.28
CA MET A 58 -0.39 3.13 -11.85
C MET A 58 0.81 3.70 -11.08
N ARG A 59 1.94 3.85 -11.77
CA ARG A 59 3.08 4.62 -11.28
C ARG A 59 3.04 5.96 -11.98
N GLY A 60 3.05 7.06 -11.24
CA GLY A 60 3.19 8.38 -11.85
C GLY A 60 4.48 8.40 -12.66
N SER A 61 4.40 8.76 -13.93
CA SER A 61 5.58 9.06 -14.72
C SER A 61 6.36 10.13 -13.96
N LEU A 62 7.56 9.79 -13.46
CA LEU A 62 8.55 10.82 -13.18
C LEU A 62 8.93 11.40 -14.54
N GLU A 63 8.31 12.52 -14.90
CA GLU A 63 8.94 13.51 -15.78
C GLU A 63 9.85 14.42 -14.93
#